data_AF-A0A660QQH9-F1
#
_entry.id   AF-A0A660QQH9-F1
#
_cell.length_a   1.000
_cell.length_b   1.000
_cell.length_c   1.000
_cell.angle_alpha   90.00
_cell.angle_beta   90.00
_cell.angle_gamma   90.00
#
_symmetry.space_group_name_H-M   'P 1'
#
loop_
_entity.id
_entity.type
_entity.pdbx_description
1 polymer ?
#
loop_
_entity_poly.entity_id
_entity_poly.type
_entity_poly.pdbx_seq_one_letter_code
_entity_poly.pdbx_strand_id
1 'polypeptide(L)'
;AQLTTEIFGLFAPGRPEIALQMASLPIRTTARHDAAYIAEFYVTMHALAALHKEGQPLGEHLHWAAKQARKRLPEASYAAAMYDFVWLQYQSAIPWEQARDALHQRYQVEHADGYDMSHKPGNGCYAGGINFGASLVSLFYGEGDLRETIRIGTLAGWDSDNPTATWGGLIGFLISKQGVEAAFGRTFSDRYHIHRTRQGFPRPIETFPEMAQRGVAIIDRVVSGEMQGVVDLRNDCWRIPLDKLD
;
A
#
# COMPACT_ATOMS: atom_id res chain seq x y z
N ALA A 1 -10.60 5.79 -2.19
CA ALA A 1 -10.06 4.52 -2.70
C ALA A 1 -8.76 4.14 -2.00
N GLN A 2 -7.71 4.98 -2.05
CA GLN A 2 -6.53 4.82 -1.16
C GLN A 2 -6.95 4.63 0.31
N LEU A 3 -6.15 3.89 1.09
CA LEU A 3 -6.38 3.48 2.50
C LEU A 3 -7.41 2.38 2.77
N THR A 4 -8.21 2.05 1.77
CA THR A 4 -9.41 1.21 1.99
C THR A 4 -9.47 0.01 1.06
N THR A 5 -8.66 0.00 0.02
CA THR A 5 -8.71 -1.03 -1.02
C THR A 5 -7.45 -1.85 -1.12
N GLU A 6 -6.32 -1.46 -0.52
CA GLU A 6 -5.08 -2.23 -0.59
C GLU A 6 -5.22 -3.68 -0.05
N ILE A 7 -6.16 -3.91 0.88
CA ILE A 7 -6.47 -5.23 1.43
C ILE A 7 -6.88 -6.25 0.35
N PHE A 8 -7.47 -5.80 -0.77
CA PHE A 8 -7.80 -6.70 -1.89
C PHE A 8 -6.55 -7.34 -2.50
N GLY A 9 -5.38 -6.68 -2.40
CA GLY A 9 -4.10 -7.28 -2.75
C GLY A 9 -3.80 -8.51 -1.89
N LEU A 10 -3.98 -8.40 -0.57
CA LEU A 10 -3.73 -9.51 0.36
C LEU A 10 -4.73 -10.67 0.19
N PHE A 11 -5.94 -10.40 -0.33
CA PHE A 11 -6.91 -11.46 -0.64
C PHE A 11 -6.54 -12.28 -1.87
N ALA A 12 -5.59 -11.80 -2.69
CA ALA A 12 -5.11 -12.49 -3.87
C ALA A 12 -3.58 -12.61 -3.89
N PRO A 13 -2.99 -13.38 -2.97
CA PRO A 13 -1.54 -13.47 -2.79
C PRO A 13 -0.84 -13.96 -4.06
N GLY A 14 0.15 -13.19 -4.52
CA GLY A 14 0.95 -13.49 -5.70
C GLY A 14 0.24 -13.29 -7.05
N ARG A 15 -1.04 -12.87 -7.06
CA ARG A 15 -1.86 -12.75 -8.28
C ARG A 15 -2.46 -11.34 -8.42
N PRO A 16 -1.65 -10.30 -8.73
CA PRO A 16 -2.12 -8.92 -8.80
C PRO A 16 -3.30 -8.71 -9.76
N GLU A 17 -3.36 -9.46 -10.86
CA GLU A 17 -4.45 -9.38 -11.83
C GLU A 17 -5.80 -9.80 -11.23
N ILE A 18 -5.83 -10.84 -10.39
CA ILE A 18 -7.04 -11.27 -9.68
C ILE A 18 -7.38 -10.27 -8.58
N ALA A 19 -6.36 -9.77 -7.85
CA ALA A 19 -6.55 -8.72 -6.84
C ALA A 19 -7.23 -7.47 -7.44
N LEU A 20 -6.78 -7.04 -8.61
CA LEU A 20 -7.32 -5.88 -9.32
C LEU A 20 -8.73 -6.11 -9.84
N GLN A 21 -9.06 -7.33 -10.30
CA GLN A 21 -10.44 -7.69 -10.66
C GLN A 21 -11.38 -7.54 -9.46
N MET A 22 -10.99 -8.06 -8.29
CA MET A 22 -11.76 -7.94 -7.05
C MET A 22 -11.89 -6.47 -6.59
N ALA A 23 -10.80 -5.69 -6.71
CA ALA A 23 -10.76 -4.31 -6.27
C ALA A 23 -11.45 -3.33 -7.23
N SER A 24 -11.71 -3.73 -8.48
CA SER A 24 -12.21 -2.85 -9.55
C SER A 24 -13.46 -2.09 -9.15
N LEU A 25 -14.53 -2.78 -8.75
CA LEU A 25 -15.77 -2.12 -8.32
C LEU A 25 -15.55 -1.26 -7.05
N PRO A 26 -14.97 -1.77 -5.95
CA PRO A 26 -14.65 -0.98 -4.77
C PRO A 26 -13.90 0.32 -5.06
N ILE A 27 -12.85 0.28 -5.88
CA ILE A 27 -12.07 1.47 -6.27
C ILE A 27 -12.96 2.44 -7.04
N ARG A 28 -13.70 1.94 -8.04
CA ARG A 28 -14.56 2.75 -8.91
C ARG A 28 -15.86 3.20 -8.23
N THR A 29 -16.11 2.87 -6.98
CA THR A 29 -17.18 3.56 -6.23
C THR A 29 -16.82 5.00 -5.91
N THR A 30 -15.53 5.31 -5.69
CA THR A 30 -15.08 6.62 -5.17
C THR A 30 -13.96 7.27 -5.97
N ALA A 31 -13.27 6.53 -6.85
CA ALA A 31 -12.12 7.05 -7.59
C ALA A 31 -12.23 6.84 -9.10
N ARG A 32 -11.63 7.74 -9.88
CA ARG A 32 -11.47 7.69 -11.33
C ARG A 32 -10.08 8.20 -11.70
N HIS A 33 -9.63 7.89 -12.92
CA HIS A 33 -8.34 8.34 -13.46
C HIS A 33 -7.18 8.07 -12.48
N ASP A 34 -6.25 9.01 -12.27
CA ASP A 34 -5.09 8.87 -11.39
C ASP A 34 -5.43 8.36 -9.98
N ALA A 35 -6.51 8.83 -9.38
CA ALA A 35 -6.91 8.35 -8.05
C ALA A 35 -7.25 6.85 -8.05
N ALA A 36 -7.77 6.32 -9.16
CA ALA A 36 -7.99 4.88 -9.32
C ALA A 36 -6.68 4.15 -9.64
N TYR A 37 -5.84 4.69 -10.53
CA TYR A 37 -4.56 4.09 -10.89
C TYR A 37 -3.63 3.95 -9.68
N ILE A 38 -3.63 4.93 -8.78
CA ILE A 38 -2.85 4.86 -7.54
C ILE A 38 -3.41 3.81 -6.58
N ALA A 39 -4.74 3.68 -6.46
CA ALA A 39 -5.32 2.62 -5.64
C ALA A 39 -4.96 1.23 -6.21
N GLU A 40 -4.97 1.08 -7.53
CA GLU A 40 -4.55 -0.13 -8.24
C GLU A 40 -3.04 -0.42 -8.03
N PHE A 41 -2.20 0.61 -7.95
CA PHE A 41 -0.78 0.50 -7.58
C PHE A 41 -0.61 -0.12 -6.18
N TYR A 42 -1.34 0.38 -5.18
CA TYR A 42 -1.26 -0.16 -3.82
C TYR A 42 -1.79 -1.60 -3.73
N VAL A 43 -2.91 -1.91 -4.39
CA VAL A 43 -3.45 -3.28 -4.49
C VAL A 43 -2.40 -4.22 -5.10
N THR A 44 -1.73 -3.79 -6.17
CA THR A 44 -0.68 -4.57 -6.83
C THR A 44 0.47 -4.86 -5.87
N MET A 45 0.98 -3.84 -5.16
CA MET A 45 2.05 -4.03 -4.18
C MET A 45 1.67 -5.01 -3.06
N HIS A 46 0.44 -4.92 -2.55
CA HIS A 46 -0.03 -5.83 -1.50
C HIS A 46 -0.19 -7.26 -1.98
N ALA A 47 -0.63 -7.49 -3.23
CA ALA A 47 -0.66 -8.83 -3.81
C ALA A 47 0.75 -9.43 -3.94
N LEU A 48 1.73 -8.61 -4.30
CA LEU A 48 3.12 -9.04 -4.48
C LEU A 48 3.85 -9.34 -3.16
N ALA A 49 3.32 -8.92 -2.01
CA ALA A 49 3.88 -9.21 -0.69
C ALA A 49 4.09 -10.71 -0.45
N ALA A 50 3.19 -11.55 -0.96
CA ALA A 50 3.28 -13.02 -0.83
C ALA A 50 4.47 -13.64 -1.58
N LEU A 51 5.17 -12.86 -2.42
CA LEU A 51 6.35 -13.29 -3.16
C LEU A 51 7.66 -12.86 -2.48
N HIS A 52 7.59 -12.22 -1.32
CA HIS A 52 8.77 -11.97 -0.48
C HIS A 52 9.37 -13.30 -0.04
N LYS A 53 10.70 -13.43 -0.21
CA LYS A 53 11.42 -14.65 0.11
C LYS A 53 12.11 -14.50 1.46
N GLU A 54 12.17 -15.60 2.21
CA GLU A 54 12.95 -15.66 3.43
C GLU A 54 14.41 -15.23 3.15
N GLY A 55 14.95 -14.36 4.01
CA GLY A 55 16.30 -13.80 3.87
C GLY A 55 16.45 -12.68 2.83
N GLN A 56 15.43 -12.39 2.01
CA GLN A 56 15.45 -11.24 1.10
C GLN A 56 15.31 -9.93 1.90
N PRO A 57 16.19 -8.93 1.69
CA PRO A 57 16.02 -7.61 2.30
C PRO A 57 14.66 -7.00 1.94
N LEU A 58 13.96 -6.48 2.95
CA LEU A 58 12.59 -5.99 2.77
C LEU A 58 12.52 -4.81 1.81
N GLY A 59 13.46 -3.85 1.92
CA GLY A 59 13.56 -2.72 0.99
C GLY A 59 13.73 -3.14 -0.47
N GLU A 60 14.55 -4.16 -0.75
CA GLU A 60 14.71 -4.68 -2.12
C GLU A 60 13.41 -5.26 -2.68
N HIS A 61 12.67 -6.01 -1.85
CA HIS A 61 11.37 -6.55 -2.24
C HIS A 61 10.36 -5.43 -2.51
N LEU A 62 10.30 -4.43 -1.63
CA LEU A 62 9.38 -3.29 -1.78
C LEU A 62 9.71 -2.46 -3.03
N HIS A 63 10.99 -2.20 -3.33
CA HIS A 63 11.41 -1.53 -4.56
C HIS A 63 11.04 -2.34 -5.80
N TRP A 64 11.26 -3.65 -5.77
CA TRP A 64 10.85 -4.53 -6.87
C TRP A 64 9.32 -4.49 -7.07
N ALA A 65 8.54 -4.62 -5.99
CA ALA A 65 7.08 -4.60 -6.05
C ALA A 65 6.55 -3.25 -6.55
N ALA A 66 7.13 -2.14 -6.09
CA ALA A 66 6.81 -0.80 -6.56
C ALA A 66 7.09 -0.65 -8.07
N LYS A 67 8.21 -1.18 -8.56
CA LYS A 67 8.55 -1.21 -9.99
C LYS A 67 7.54 -2.03 -10.80
N GLN A 68 7.08 -3.16 -10.28
CA GLN A 68 6.03 -3.95 -10.95
C GLN A 68 4.68 -3.22 -10.99
N ALA A 69 4.32 -2.54 -9.90
CA ALA A 69 3.10 -1.75 -9.82
C ALA A 69 3.14 -0.53 -10.75
N ARG A 70 4.29 0.13 -10.91
CA ARG A 70 4.50 1.25 -11.85
C ARG A 70 4.19 0.89 -13.30
N LYS A 71 4.43 -0.36 -13.74
CA LYS A 71 4.12 -0.82 -15.11
C LYS A 71 2.63 -0.68 -15.49
N ARG A 72 1.74 -0.57 -14.50
CA ARG A 72 0.29 -0.42 -14.71
C ARG A 72 -0.17 1.04 -14.73
N LEU A 73 0.67 1.98 -14.27
CA LEU A 73 0.32 3.40 -14.32
C LEU A 73 0.40 3.88 -15.78
N PRO A 74 -0.63 4.56 -16.31
CA PRO A 74 -0.57 5.11 -17.67
C PRO A 74 0.54 6.16 -17.79
N GLU A 75 1.35 6.09 -18.84
CA GLU A 75 2.53 6.96 -19.00
C GLU A 75 2.20 8.46 -19.00
N ALA A 76 1.02 8.85 -19.49
CA ALA A 76 0.59 10.25 -19.51
C ALA A 76 -0.03 10.75 -18.19
N SER A 77 -0.10 9.91 -17.16
CA SER A 77 -0.72 10.23 -15.88
C SER A 77 0.25 10.95 -14.94
N TYR A 78 -0.24 11.85 -14.08
CA TYR A 78 0.63 12.46 -13.07
C TYR A 78 1.11 11.41 -12.06
N ALA A 79 0.35 10.33 -11.86
CA ALA A 79 0.78 9.22 -11.01
C ALA A 79 2.07 8.57 -11.54
N ALA A 80 2.14 8.28 -12.84
CA ALA A 80 3.36 7.74 -13.45
C ALA A 80 4.54 8.71 -13.31
N ALA A 81 4.32 9.99 -13.62
CA ALA A 81 5.35 11.03 -13.51
C ALA A 81 5.84 11.22 -12.06
N MET A 82 4.93 11.23 -11.08
CA MET A 82 5.28 11.34 -9.65
C MET A 82 6.11 10.14 -9.18
N TYR A 83 5.77 8.92 -9.60
CA TYR A 83 6.58 7.74 -9.31
C TYR A 83 8.00 7.92 -9.85
N ASP A 84 8.13 8.23 -11.14
CA ASP A 84 9.43 8.32 -11.80
C ASP A 84 10.29 9.45 -11.20
N PHE A 85 9.64 10.57 -10.88
CA PHE A 85 10.30 11.70 -10.24
C PHE A 85 10.84 11.34 -8.85
N VAL A 86 10.01 10.77 -7.96
CA VAL A 86 10.44 10.43 -6.59
C VAL A 86 11.48 9.31 -6.60
N TRP A 87 11.33 8.34 -7.50
CA TRP A 87 12.33 7.29 -7.70
C TRP A 87 13.69 7.88 -8.13
N LEU A 88 13.71 8.85 -9.04
CA LEU A 88 14.94 9.54 -9.45
C LEU A 88 15.56 10.35 -8.29
N GLN A 89 14.75 11.00 -7.46
CA GLN A 89 15.26 11.69 -6.26
C GLN A 89 15.97 10.70 -5.32
N TYR A 90 15.33 9.55 -5.05
CA TYR A 90 15.91 8.48 -4.23
C TYR A 90 17.24 7.98 -4.80
N GLN A 91 17.29 7.70 -6.11
CA GLN A 91 18.51 7.24 -6.78
C GLN A 91 19.65 8.27 -6.78
N SER A 92 19.32 9.56 -6.63
CA SER A 92 20.29 10.64 -6.54
C SER A 92 20.92 10.77 -5.15
N ALA A 93 20.56 9.90 -4.20
CA ALA A 93 21.09 9.83 -2.83
C ALA A 93 21.00 11.15 -2.05
N ILE A 94 20.02 12.00 -2.38
CA ILE A 94 19.69 13.19 -1.58
C ILE A 94 18.85 12.79 -0.37
N PRO A 95 18.88 13.53 0.75
CA PRO A 95 18.01 13.28 1.90
C PRO A 95 16.52 13.31 1.53
N TRP A 96 15.71 12.53 2.24
CA TRP A 96 14.26 12.44 1.99
C TRP A 96 13.56 13.81 2.13
N GLU A 97 14.07 14.69 3.00
CA GLU A 97 13.57 16.06 3.17
C GLU A 97 13.68 16.86 1.86
N GLN A 98 14.82 16.74 1.16
CA GLN A 98 15.05 17.42 -0.11
C GLN A 98 14.16 16.83 -1.21
N ALA A 99 13.99 15.50 -1.24
CA ALA A 99 13.07 14.85 -2.18
C ALA A 99 11.62 15.29 -1.96
N ARG A 100 11.20 15.39 -0.70
CA ARG A 100 9.88 15.90 -0.30
C ARG A 100 9.68 17.35 -0.72
N ASP A 101 10.67 18.21 -0.52
CA ASP A 101 10.58 19.62 -0.91
C ASP A 101 10.59 19.80 -2.43
N ALA A 102 11.36 18.99 -3.15
CA ALA A 102 11.35 18.96 -4.60
C ALA A 102 10.00 18.47 -5.15
N LEU A 103 9.37 17.49 -4.51
CA LEU A 103 8.00 17.04 -4.81
C LEU A 103 6.98 18.16 -4.59
N HIS A 104 7.06 18.85 -3.44
CA HIS A 104 6.20 20.01 -3.15
C HIS A 104 6.34 21.09 -4.22
N GLN A 105 7.58 21.45 -4.56
CA GLN A 105 7.87 22.47 -5.57
C GLN A 105 7.27 22.09 -6.93
N ARG A 106 7.57 20.89 -7.42
CA ARG A 106 7.15 20.44 -8.75
C ARG A 106 5.62 20.35 -8.90
N TYR A 107 4.93 19.81 -7.89
CA TYR A 107 3.51 19.51 -8.01
C TYR A 107 2.61 20.54 -7.36
N GLN A 108 2.97 21.08 -6.18
CA GLN A 108 2.10 22.05 -5.52
C GLN A 108 2.34 23.51 -5.95
N VAL A 109 3.56 23.85 -6.41
CA VAL A 109 3.91 25.21 -6.84
C VAL A 109 3.91 25.33 -8.37
N GLU A 110 4.57 24.41 -9.06
CA GLU A 110 4.74 24.47 -10.53
C GLU A 110 3.60 23.80 -11.31
N HIS A 111 2.73 23.04 -10.64
CA HIS A 111 1.61 22.31 -11.27
C HIS A 111 2.05 21.40 -12.43
N ALA A 112 3.23 20.79 -12.31
CA ALA A 112 3.80 19.98 -13.38
C ALA A 112 2.99 18.71 -13.66
N ASP A 113 3.22 18.13 -14.85
CA ASP A 113 2.66 16.85 -15.29
C ASP A 113 1.12 16.80 -15.26
N GLY A 114 0.47 17.97 -15.37
CA GLY A 114 -0.98 18.11 -15.34
C GLY A 114 -1.61 18.01 -13.95
N TYR A 115 -0.82 18.11 -12.88
CA TYR A 115 -1.34 18.10 -11.51
C TYR A 115 -1.94 19.46 -11.12
N ASP A 116 -3.27 19.56 -11.22
CA ASP A 116 -4.02 20.77 -10.87
C ASP A 116 -4.96 20.54 -9.67
N MET A 117 -4.38 20.38 -8.49
CA MET A 117 -5.13 20.22 -7.23
C MET A 117 -4.81 21.28 -6.17
N SER A 118 -3.73 22.05 -6.33
CA SER A 118 -3.30 23.02 -5.31
C SER A 118 -4.25 24.21 -5.16
N HIS A 119 -5.14 24.44 -6.13
CA HIS A 119 -6.18 25.46 -6.01
C HIS A 119 -7.33 25.06 -5.06
N LYS A 120 -7.40 23.79 -4.64
CA LYS A 120 -8.42 23.31 -3.70
C LYS A 120 -8.12 23.80 -2.27
N PRO A 121 -9.13 23.87 -1.38
CA PRO A 121 -8.92 24.22 0.02
C PRO A 121 -7.78 23.42 0.66
N GLY A 122 -6.94 24.06 1.47
CA GLY A 122 -5.77 23.43 2.07
C GLY A 122 -4.68 23.04 1.07
N ASN A 123 -4.60 23.73 -0.08
CA ASN A 123 -3.69 23.42 -1.18
C ASN A 123 -3.84 22.00 -1.73
N GLY A 124 -5.04 21.42 -1.60
CA GLY A 124 -5.28 20.02 -1.96
C GLY A 124 -4.42 19.03 -1.17
N CYS A 125 -4.09 19.32 0.10
CA CYS A 125 -3.25 18.46 0.94
C CYS A 125 -3.82 17.05 1.18
N TYR A 126 -5.11 16.84 0.93
CA TYR A 126 -5.80 15.55 0.99
C TYR A 126 -5.99 14.91 -0.40
N ALA A 127 -5.43 15.50 -1.46
CA ALA A 127 -5.57 14.98 -2.81
C ALA A 127 -4.73 13.71 -2.97
N GLY A 128 -5.32 12.70 -3.61
CA GLY A 128 -4.67 11.39 -3.74
C GLY A 128 -3.32 11.41 -4.44
N GLY A 129 -3.06 12.37 -5.33
CA GLY A 129 -1.77 12.53 -6.00
C GLY A 129 -0.64 12.98 -5.08
N ILE A 130 -0.79 14.10 -4.35
CA ILE A 130 0.29 14.52 -3.44
C ILE A 130 0.53 13.51 -2.32
N ASN A 131 -0.54 12.86 -1.84
CA ASN A 131 -0.44 11.77 -0.86
C ASN A 131 0.27 10.53 -1.45
N PHE A 132 0.10 10.26 -2.74
CA PHE A 132 0.88 9.23 -3.44
C PHE A 132 2.35 9.59 -3.50
N GLY A 133 2.69 10.83 -3.87
CA GLY A 133 4.07 11.30 -3.85
C GLY A 133 4.71 11.19 -2.46
N ALA A 134 4.01 11.62 -1.41
CA ALA A 134 4.46 11.45 -0.02
C ALA A 134 4.63 9.97 0.38
N SER A 135 3.72 9.10 -0.11
CA SER A 135 3.83 7.65 0.07
C SER A 135 5.07 7.09 -0.62
N LEU A 136 5.39 7.51 -1.84
CA LEU A 136 6.59 7.06 -2.53
C LEU A 136 7.86 7.52 -1.80
N VAL A 137 7.89 8.75 -1.27
CA VAL A 137 9.01 9.26 -0.48
C VAL A 137 9.22 8.37 0.75
N SER A 138 8.18 8.12 1.55
CA SER A 138 8.32 7.29 2.75
C SER A 138 8.66 5.83 2.44
N LEU A 139 8.15 5.28 1.33
CA LEU A 139 8.46 3.92 0.89
C LEU A 139 9.94 3.76 0.53
N PHE A 140 10.46 4.61 -0.35
CA PHE A 140 11.82 4.45 -0.88
C PHE A 140 12.88 4.82 0.16
N TYR A 141 12.67 5.91 0.90
CA TYR A 141 13.61 6.35 1.91
C TYR A 141 13.48 5.60 3.25
N GLY A 142 12.36 4.90 3.48
CA GLY A 142 12.19 4.03 4.63
C GLY A 142 12.85 2.66 4.47
N GLU A 143 13.15 2.24 3.24
CA GLU A 143 13.90 1.00 2.90
C GLU A 143 13.39 -0.29 3.58
N GLY A 144 12.10 -0.32 3.93
CA GLY A 144 11.47 -1.43 4.64
C GLY A 144 11.64 -1.41 6.16
N ASP A 145 12.36 -0.44 6.75
CA ASP A 145 12.32 -0.21 8.19
C ASP A 145 10.97 0.40 8.56
N LEU A 146 10.19 -0.31 9.39
CA LEU A 146 8.84 0.10 9.77
C LEU A 146 8.82 1.46 10.48
N ARG A 147 9.77 1.70 11.41
CA ARG A 147 9.79 2.93 12.21
C ARG A 147 10.22 4.11 11.37
N GLU A 148 11.20 3.91 10.52
CA GLU A 148 11.70 4.95 9.62
C GLU A 148 10.68 5.31 8.55
N THR A 149 10.04 4.30 7.94
CA THR A 149 8.94 4.50 6.98
C THR A 149 7.79 5.30 7.60
N ILE A 150 7.37 4.94 8.82
CA ILE A 150 6.34 5.68 9.57
C ILE A 150 6.81 7.09 9.92
N ARG A 151 8.07 7.26 10.36
CA ARG A 151 8.65 8.57 10.70
C ARG A 151 8.61 9.49 9.49
N ILE A 152 9.11 9.04 8.35
CA ILE A 152 9.14 9.82 7.10
C ILE A 152 7.72 10.12 6.64
N GLY A 153 6.82 9.12 6.62
CA GLY A 153 5.41 9.32 6.24
C GLY A 153 4.69 10.34 7.11
N THR A 154 4.97 10.33 8.42
CA THR A 154 4.42 11.30 9.37
C THR A 154 4.97 12.72 9.16
N LEU A 155 6.28 12.83 8.93
CA LEU A 155 7.00 14.11 8.83
C LEU A 155 6.99 14.73 7.43
N ALA A 156 6.62 13.99 6.40
CA ALA A 156 6.44 14.52 5.05
C ALA A 156 5.33 15.59 4.96
N GLY A 157 4.39 15.58 5.92
CA GLY A 157 3.26 16.50 6.00
C GLY A 157 2.04 15.99 5.21
N TRP A 158 1.23 16.92 4.72
CA TRP A 158 -0.04 16.61 4.02
C TRP A 158 -0.95 15.69 4.85
N ASP A 159 -1.64 14.75 4.20
CA ASP A 159 -2.49 13.73 4.83
C ASP A 159 -1.62 12.60 5.39
N SER A 160 -0.86 12.90 6.44
CA SER A 160 0.26 12.08 6.89
C SER A 160 -0.13 10.70 7.44
N ASP A 161 -1.39 10.50 7.83
CA ASP A 161 -1.91 9.18 8.18
C ASP A 161 -2.03 8.26 6.96
N ASN A 162 -2.18 8.81 5.74
CA ASN A 162 -2.39 8.04 4.53
C ASN A 162 -1.14 7.23 4.09
N PRO A 163 0.04 7.84 3.84
CA PRO A 163 1.29 7.10 3.63
C PRO A 163 1.59 6.11 4.75
N THR A 164 1.37 6.56 5.99
CA THR A 164 1.75 5.82 7.20
C THR A 164 0.91 4.56 7.39
N ALA A 165 -0.41 4.65 7.19
CA ALA A 165 -1.29 3.49 7.29
C ALA A 165 -1.05 2.50 6.13
N THR A 166 -0.85 3.00 4.91
CA THR A 166 -0.62 2.17 3.72
C THR A 166 0.64 1.30 3.89
N TRP A 167 1.78 1.91 4.24
CA TRP A 167 3.03 1.16 4.38
C TRP A 167 3.19 0.48 5.72
N GLY A 168 2.64 1.06 6.79
CA GLY A 168 2.57 0.39 8.09
C GLY A 168 1.79 -0.93 8.00
N GLY A 169 0.70 -0.95 7.23
CA GLY A 169 -0.06 -2.17 6.93
C GLY A 169 0.75 -3.20 6.13
N LEU A 170 1.35 -2.79 5.02
CA LEU A 170 2.13 -3.68 4.15
C LEU A 170 3.38 -4.26 4.83
N ILE A 171 4.20 -3.38 5.44
CA ILE A 171 5.42 -3.79 6.14
C ILE A 171 5.04 -4.61 7.38
N GLY A 172 4.01 -4.20 8.12
CA GLY A 172 3.51 -4.95 9.28
C GLY A 172 3.04 -6.36 8.92
N PHE A 173 2.42 -6.53 7.74
CA PHE A 173 2.08 -7.84 7.21
C PHE A 173 3.34 -8.69 6.95
N LEU A 174 4.35 -8.11 6.29
CA LEU A 174 5.60 -8.80 5.93
C LEU A 174 6.45 -9.20 7.14
N ILE A 175 6.49 -8.37 8.20
CA ILE A 175 7.31 -8.64 9.39
C ILE A 175 6.53 -9.33 10.52
N SER A 176 5.24 -9.59 10.33
CA SER A 176 4.29 -10.11 11.34
C SER A 176 4.10 -9.23 12.57
N LYS A 177 3.14 -9.61 13.44
CA LYS A 177 2.91 -8.92 14.72
C LYS A 177 4.18 -8.87 15.57
N GLN A 178 4.94 -9.96 15.62
CA GLN A 178 6.16 -10.07 16.40
C GLN A 178 7.21 -9.05 15.93
N GLY A 179 7.36 -8.87 14.62
CA GLY A 179 8.25 -7.85 14.06
C GLY A 179 7.80 -6.44 14.39
N VAL A 180 6.49 -6.16 14.35
CA VAL A 180 5.93 -4.86 14.76
C VAL A 180 6.21 -4.59 16.24
N GLU A 181 5.92 -5.55 17.13
CA GLU A 181 6.17 -5.41 18.57
C GLU A 181 7.67 -5.22 18.89
N ALA A 182 8.53 -5.95 18.19
CA ALA A 182 9.98 -5.80 18.31
C ALA A 182 10.46 -4.41 17.87
N ALA A 183 9.97 -3.89 16.74
CA ALA A 183 10.36 -2.57 16.23
C ALA A 183 10.07 -1.46 17.26
N PHE A 184 8.92 -1.53 17.93
CA PHE A 184 8.48 -0.53 18.92
C PHE A 184 8.87 -0.86 20.37
N GLY A 185 9.48 -2.03 20.63
CA GLY A 185 9.86 -2.45 21.98
C GLY A 185 8.68 -2.57 22.94
N ARG A 186 7.49 -2.94 22.44
CA ARG A 186 6.26 -3.03 23.24
C ARG A 186 5.28 -4.04 22.66
N THR A 187 4.35 -4.50 23.49
CA THR A 187 3.19 -5.25 23.01
C THR A 187 2.06 -4.32 22.57
N PHE A 188 1.24 -4.78 21.64
CA PHE A 188 0.06 -4.08 21.16
C PHE A 188 -1.23 -4.83 21.51
N SER A 189 -2.30 -4.08 21.76
CA SER A 189 -3.62 -4.66 21.98
C SER A 189 -4.10 -5.35 20.71
N ASP A 190 -4.74 -6.50 20.90
CA ASP A 190 -5.43 -7.22 19.84
C ASP A 190 -6.88 -6.76 19.65
N ARG A 191 -7.36 -5.78 20.43
CA ARG A 191 -8.76 -5.31 20.43
C ARG A 191 -8.92 -4.02 19.65
N TYR A 192 -10.01 -3.93 18.89
CA TYR A 192 -10.39 -2.74 18.12
C TYR A 192 -11.82 -2.31 18.45
N HIS A 193 -12.00 -1.06 18.88
CA HIS A 193 -13.30 -0.49 19.23
C HIS A 193 -14.05 -0.01 17.99
N ILE A 194 -14.57 -0.96 17.20
CA ILE A 194 -15.15 -0.72 15.88
C ILE A 194 -16.35 0.25 15.90
N HIS A 195 -17.15 0.25 16.98
CA HIS A 195 -18.29 1.17 17.12
C HIS A 195 -17.90 2.65 17.28
N ARG A 196 -16.62 2.97 17.50
CA ARG A 196 -16.15 4.36 17.51
C ARG A 196 -16.35 5.04 16.15
N THR A 197 -16.24 4.28 15.06
CA THR A 197 -16.29 4.80 13.68
C THR A 197 -17.33 4.12 12.80
N ARG A 198 -17.81 2.93 13.18
CA ARG A 198 -18.78 2.13 12.41
C ARG A 198 -19.86 1.55 13.32
N GLN A 199 -21.03 2.18 13.29
CA GLN A 199 -22.23 1.72 14.00
C GLN A 199 -22.98 0.74 13.10
N GLY A 200 -23.40 -0.42 13.61
CA GLY A 200 -24.09 -1.46 12.83
C GLY A 200 -23.43 -2.85 12.86
N PHE A 201 -22.23 -2.97 13.42
CA PHE A 201 -21.63 -4.29 13.70
C PHE A 201 -22.27 -4.95 14.93
N PRO A 202 -22.38 -6.28 15.00
CA PRO A 202 -23.07 -6.98 16.11
C PRO A 202 -22.44 -6.73 17.49
N ARG A 203 -21.12 -6.47 17.54
CA ARG A 203 -20.36 -6.24 18.78
C ARG A 203 -19.60 -4.92 18.71
N PRO A 204 -19.44 -4.20 19.82
CA PRO A 204 -18.72 -2.92 19.87
C PRO A 204 -17.21 -3.05 19.78
N ILE A 205 -16.69 -4.24 20.10
CA ILE A 205 -15.27 -4.55 20.15
C ILE A 205 -15.04 -5.81 19.32
N GLU A 206 -14.12 -5.71 18.38
CA GLU A 206 -13.59 -6.82 17.60
C GLU A 206 -12.15 -7.10 17.99
N THR A 207 -11.59 -8.22 17.50
CA THR A 207 -10.17 -8.52 17.66
C THR A 207 -9.47 -8.71 16.31
N PHE A 208 -8.19 -8.34 16.24
CA PHE A 208 -7.38 -8.55 15.04
C PHE A 208 -7.24 -10.03 14.66
N PRO A 209 -7.11 -11.00 15.59
CA PRO A 209 -7.15 -12.43 15.25
C PRO A 209 -8.46 -12.87 14.57
N GLU A 210 -9.63 -12.44 15.07
CA GLU A 210 -10.91 -12.76 14.44
C GLU A 210 -11.06 -12.09 13.06
N MET A 211 -10.51 -10.88 12.88
CA MET A 211 -10.43 -10.23 11.56
C MET A 211 -9.51 -11.00 10.60
N ALA A 212 -8.33 -11.41 11.07
CA ALA A 212 -7.37 -12.18 10.29
C ALA A 212 -7.95 -13.54 9.86
N GLN A 213 -8.65 -14.25 10.76
CA GLN A 213 -9.29 -15.53 10.43
C GLN A 213 -10.35 -15.39 9.32
N ARG A 214 -11.14 -14.31 9.34
CA ARG A 214 -12.06 -13.99 8.24
C ARG A 214 -11.31 -13.69 6.95
N GLY A 215 -10.19 -12.98 7.03
CA GLY A 215 -9.31 -12.72 5.90
C GLY A 215 -8.77 -14.02 5.27
N VAL A 216 -8.27 -14.95 6.09
CA VAL A 216 -7.82 -16.28 5.64
C VAL A 216 -8.97 -17.03 4.94
N ALA A 217 -10.17 -17.04 5.51
CA ALA A 217 -11.32 -17.68 4.88
C ALA A 217 -11.71 -17.06 3.52
N ILE A 218 -11.45 -15.75 3.32
CA ILE A 218 -11.60 -15.12 2.01
C ILE A 218 -10.51 -15.59 1.07
N ILE A 219 -9.24 -15.60 1.51
CA ILE A 219 -8.11 -16.07 0.69
C ILE A 219 -8.33 -17.52 0.25
N ASP A 220 -8.76 -18.42 1.13
CA ASP A 220 -9.04 -19.82 0.79
C ASP A 220 -10.05 -19.95 -0.37
N ARG A 221 -11.10 -19.13 -0.36
CA ARG A 221 -12.11 -19.08 -1.42
C ARG A 221 -11.55 -18.53 -2.72
N VAL A 222 -10.73 -17.47 -2.65
CA VAL A 222 -10.11 -16.89 -3.84
C VAL A 222 -9.10 -17.88 -4.45
N VAL A 223 -8.24 -18.48 -3.64
CA VAL A 223 -7.24 -19.47 -4.08
C VAL A 223 -7.92 -20.65 -4.78
N SER A 224 -8.95 -21.24 -4.17
CA SER A 224 -9.64 -22.40 -4.74
C SER A 224 -10.58 -22.07 -5.89
N GLY A 225 -11.27 -20.92 -5.84
CA GLY A 225 -12.31 -20.54 -6.80
C GLY A 225 -11.81 -19.71 -8.00
N GLU A 226 -10.92 -18.76 -7.76
CA GLU A 226 -10.50 -17.76 -8.76
C GLU A 226 -9.09 -18.01 -9.31
N MET A 227 -8.20 -18.64 -8.52
CA MET A 227 -6.79 -18.82 -8.90
C MET A 227 -6.44 -20.18 -9.47
N GLN A 228 -7.39 -21.14 -9.45
CA GLN A 228 -7.13 -22.56 -9.74
C GLN A 228 -6.02 -23.15 -8.83
N GLY A 229 -5.87 -22.59 -7.63
CA GLY A 229 -4.92 -23.05 -6.62
C GLY A 229 -5.51 -24.08 -5.67
N VAL A 230 -4.67 -24.55 -4.75
CA VAL A 230 -5.04 -25.55 -3.74
C VAL A 230 -4.73 -25.02 -2.34
N VAL A 231 -5.72 -25.13 -1.46
CA VAL A 231 -5.54 -24.92 -0.01
C VAL A 231 -5.04 -26.23 0.60
N ASP A 232 -3.78 -26.27 1.01
CA ASP A 232 -3.13 -27.46 1.58
C ASP A 232 -3.15 -27.38 3.11
N LEU A 233 -4.27 -27.83 3.69
CA LEU A 233 -4.47 -27.84 5.14
C LEU A 233 -3.48 -28.74 5.90
N ARG A 234 -2.80 -29.67 5.22
CA ARG A 234 -1.81 -30.54 5.88
C ARG A 234 -0.49 -29.83 6.10
N ASN A 235 -0.10 -28.99 5.14
CA ASN A 235 1.16 -28.24 5.18
C ASN A 235 0.96 -26.77 5.59
N ASP A 236 -0.26 -26.38 5.94
CA ASP A 236 -0.66 -25.01 6.31
C ASP A 236 -0.21 -23.96 5.28
N CYS A 237 -0.47 -24.24 4.00
CA CYS A 237 -0.02 -23.38 2.91
C CYS A 237 -0.99 -23.34 1.72
N TRP A 238 -0.85 -22.31 0.88
CA TRP A 238 -1.51 -22.22 -0.41
C TRP A 238 -0.55 -22.61 -1.53
N ARG A 239 -1.01 -23.44 -2.46
CA ARG A 239 -0.31 -23.76 -3.71
C ARG A 239 -0.97 -22.99 -4.84
N ILE A 240 -0.33 -21.92 -5.28
CA ILE A 240 -0.90 -20.97 -6.24
C ILE A 240 -0.11 -21.07 -7.55
N PRO A 241 -0.76 -21.39 -8.69
CA PRO A 241 -0.14 -21.26 -10.00
C PRO A 241 0.19 -19.79 -10.26
N LEU A 242 1.45 -19.51 -10.61
CA LEU A 242 1.88 -18.17 -10.98
C LEU A 242 2.12 -18.12 -12.48
N ASP A 243 1.57 -17.12 -13.14
CA ASP A 243 2.01 -16.75 -14.48
C ASP A 243 3.43 -16.17 -14.38
N LYS A 244 4.21 -16.25 -15.47
CA LYS A 244 5.52 -15.58 -15.49
C LYS A 244 5.28 -14.08 -15.31
N LEU A 245 5.83 -13.52 -14.24
CA LEU A 245 5.92 -12.08 -14.06
C LEU A 245 6.98 -11.58 -15.06
N ASP A 246 6.53 -10.99 -16.17
CA ASP A 246 7.36 -10.24 -17.12
C ASP A 246 7.98 -9.00 -16.44
#